data_AF-A0A927APV8-F1
#
_entry.id   AF-A0A927APV8-F1
#
_cell.length_a   1.000
_cell.length_b   1.000
_cell.length_c   1.000
_cell.angle_alpha   90.00
_cell.angle_beta   90.00
_cell.angle_gamma   90.00
#
_symmetry.space_group_name_H-M   'P 1'
#
loop_
_entity.id
_entity.type
_entity.pdbx_description
1 polymer ?
#
loop_
_entity_poly.entity_id
_entity_poly.type
_entity_poly.pdbx_seq_one_letter_code
_entity_poly.pdbx_strand_id
1 'polypeptide(L)'
;MKRLPSAVRKPLPKATACNHCWSLDFTSDSLTGGRKFRTLNVVDDYNQQALGIEVDYSLSALRVTRLLDPLVERYGKPERLRSDNAGPPVRA
;
A
#
# COMPACT_ATOMS: atom_id res chain seq x y z
N MET A 1 22.06 2.46 -12.35
CA MET A 1 20.63 2.21 -12.07
C MET A 1 19.83 2.59 -13.31
N LYS A 2 19.15 1.64 -13.97
CA LYS A 2 18.26 1.94 -15.11
C LYS A 2 16.89 2.31 -14.53
N ARG A 3 16.54 3.61 -14.52
CA ARG A 3 15.16 4.05 -14.29
C ARG A 3 14.35 3.60 -15.51
N LEU A 4 13.34 2.76 -15.30
CA LEU A 4 12.32 2.51 -16.32
C LEU A 4 11.74 3.87 -16.73
N PRO A 5 11.48 4.13 -18.03
CA PRO A 5 10.88 5.38 -18.46
C PRO A 5 9.60 5.58 -17.66
N SER A 6 9.38 6.80 -17.13
CA SER A 6 8.14 7.14 -16.45
C SER A 6 7.00 6.89 -17.42
N ALA A 7 6.34 5.73 -17.30
CA ALA A 7 5.10 5.47 -18.00
C ALA A 7 4.19 6.65 -17.66
N VAL A 8 3.68 7.33 -18.70
CA VAL A 8 2.72 8.42 -18.53
C VAL A 8 1.59 7.85 -17.69
N ARG A 9 1.54 8.23 -16.40
CA ARG A 9 0.52 7.75 -15.47
C ARG A 9 -0.81 8.26 -16.01
N LYS A 10 -1.55 7.40 -16.71
CA LYS A 10 -2.92 7.73 -17.11
C LYS A 10 -3.69 8.04 -15.82
N PRO A 11 -4.46 9.14 -15.76
CA PRO A 11 -5.32 9.41 -14.62
C PRO A 11 -6.22 8.21 -14.40
N LEU A 12 -6.12 7.61 -13.20
CA LEU A 12 -6.98 6.49 -12.85
C LEU A 12 -8.42 7.00 -12.67
N PRO A 13 -9.44 6.21 -13.05
CA PRO A 13 -10.82 6.55 -12.75
C PRO A 13 -10.99 6.80 -11.25
N LYS A 14 -11.57 7.94 -10.90
CA LYS A 14 -11.84 8.28 -9.50
C LYS A 14 -12.82 7.27 -8.92
N ALA A 15 -12.59 6.80 -7.70
CA ALA A 15 -13.57 6.00 -6.99
C ALA A 15 -14.86 6.81 -6.80
N THR A 16 -16.01 6.14 -6.86
CA THR A 16 -17.34 6.78 -6.85
C THR A 16 -18.05 6.65 -5.49
N ALA A 17 -17.56 5.77 -4.61
CA ALA A 17 -18.10 5.53 -3.28
C ALA A 17 -17.01 5.07 -2.31
N CYS A 18 -17.24 5.26 -1.00
CA CYS A 18 -16.40 4.69 0.05
C CYS A 18 -16.26 3.17 -0.11
N ASN A 19 -15.09 2.64 0.19
CA ASN A 19 -14.71 1.24 0.07
C ASN A 19 -14.81 0.66 -1.35
N HIS A 20 -15.06 1.45 -2.38
CA HIS A 20 -15.03 0.93 -3.74
C HIS A 20 -13.61 0.50 -4.15
N CYS A 21 -12.59 1.26 -3.73
CA CYS A 21 -11.19 0.90 -4.00
C CYS A 21 -10.29 1.36 -2.86
N TRP A 22 -9.47 0.46 -2.34
CA TRP A 22 -8.38 0.80 -1.44
C TRP A 22 -7.06 0.78 -2.18
N SER A 23 -6.24 1.81 -1.98
CA SER A 23 -4.85 1.88 -2.41
C SER A 23 -3.93 1.38 -1.30
N LEU A 24 -3.05 0.47 -1.66
CA LEU A 24 -1.97 -0.06 -0.83
C LEU A 24 -0.64 0.44 -1.42
N ASP A 25 0.10 1.21 -0.64
CA ASP A 25 1.42 1.71 -1.02
C ASP A 25 2.49 1.24 -0.05
N PHE A 26 3.62 0.80 -0.60
CA PHE A 26 4.78 0.34 0.15
C PHE A 26 5.92 1.35 0.04
N THR A 27 6.11 2.17 1.06
CA THR A 27 7.25 3.09 1.11
C THR A 27 8.41 2.48 1.91
N SER A 28 9.62 2.99 1.71
CA SER A 28 10.80 2.59 2.47
C SER A 28 11.55 3.83 2.92
N ASP A 29 12.00 3.83 4.16
CA ASP A 29 12.74 4.93 4.78
C ASP A 29 13.88 4.36 5.65
N SER A 30 14.76 5.21 6.16
CA SER A 30 15.95 4.83 6.93
C SER A 30 15.99 5.57 8.25
N LEU A 31 16.24 4.82 9.33
CA LEU A 31 16.57 5.41 10.62
C LEU A 31 17.93 6.12 10.55
N THR A 32 18.23 6.99 11.52
CA THR A 32 19.52 7.70 11.62
C THR A 32 20.73 6.75 11.60
N GLY A 33 20.57 5.52 12.09
CA GLY A 33 21.60 4.46 12.03
C GLY A 33 21.70 3.71 10.69
N GLY A 34 21.04 4.17 9.63
CA GLY A 34 21.08 3.56 8.29
C GLY A 34 20.23 2.30 8.12
N ARG A 35 19.62 1.79 9.19
CA ARG A 35 18.70 0.65 9.12
C ARG A 35 17.42 1.08 8.40
N LYS A 36 17.11 0.41 7.29
CA LYS A 36 15.90 0.65 6.51
C LYS A 36 14.70 -0.04 7.11
N PHE A 37 13.56 0.63 7.11
CA PHE A 37 12.25 0.06 7.41
C PHE A 37 11.28 0.34 6.25
N ARG A 38 10.17 -0.37 6.24
CA ARG A 38 9.10 -0.20 5.25
C ARG A 38 7.80 0.14 5.95
N THR A 39 6.95 0.88 5.25
CA THR A 39 5.57 1.10 5.67
C THR A 39 4.62 0.58 4.61
N LEU A 40 3.52 -0.05 5.03
CA LEU A 40 2.36 -0.33 4.20
C LEU A 40 1.30 0.68 4.59
N ASN A 41 0.89 1.54 3.65
CA ASN A 41 -0.17 2.51 3.83
C ASN A 41 -1.43 2.02 3.10
N VAL A 42 -2.56 1.97 3.80
CA VAL A 42 -3.86 1.60 3.23
C VAL A 42 -4.76 2.83 3.24
N VAL A 43 -5.21 3.26 2.07
CA VAL A 43 -6.00 4.48 1.88
C VAL A 43 -7.25 4.18 1.06
N ASP A 44 -8.38 4.75 1.46
CA ASP A 44 -9.60 4.74 0.63
C ASP A 44 -9.51 5.79 -0.48
N ASP A 45 -9.73 5.36 -1.72
CA ASP A 45 -9.56 6.24 -2.88
C ASP A 45 -10.63 7.32 -3.02
N TYR A 46 -11.81 7.11 -2.46
CA TYR A 46 -12.94 8.02 -2.61
C TYR A 46 -12.80 9.22 -1.68
N ASN A 47 -12.65 8.96 -0.38
CA ASN A 47 -12.59 10.01 0.64
C ASN A 47 -11.15 10.38 1.07
N GLN A 48 -10.14 9.70 0.50
CA GLN A 48 -8.71 9.89 0.85
C GLN A 48 -8.42 9.59 2.33
N GLN A 49 -9.25 8.78 2.99
CA GLN A 49 -9.06 8.39 4.38
C GLN A 49 -7.93 7.37 4.51
N ALA A 50 -6.97 7.62 5.40
CA ALA A 50 -6.00 6.62 5.81
C ALA A 50 -6.70 5.59 6.72
N LEU A 51 -6.82 4.36 6.24
CA LEU A 51 -7.51 3.27 6.95
C LEU A 51 -6.58 2.61 7.96
N GLY A 52 -5.31 2.42 7.59
CA GLY A 52 -4.30 1.83 8.45
C GLY A 52 -2.89 1.95 7.88
N ILE A 53 -1.91 1.84 8.76
CA ILE A 53 -0.48 1.87 8.44
C ILE A 53 0.21 0.77 9.25
N GLU A 54 0.96 -0.12 8.59
CA GLU A 54 1.85 -1.09 9.24
C GLU A 54 3.30 -0.71 8.97
N VAL A 55 4.14 -0.76 9.99
CA VAL A 55 5.57 -0.42 9.91
C VAL A 55 6.41 -1.59 10.38
N ASP A 56 7.29 -2.10 9.52
CA ASP A 56 8.20 -3.18 9.88
C ASP A 56 9.47 -3.14 9.00
N TYR A 57 10.52 -3.83 9.42
CA TYR A 57 11.73 -4.04 8.64
C TYR A 57 11.48 -4.96 7.43
N SER A 58 10.48 -5.83 7.51
CA SER A 58 10.00 -6.66 6.40
C SER A 58 8.49 -6.83 6.46
N LEU A 59 7.81 -6.49 5.37
CA LEU A 59 6.35 -6.61 5.26
C LEU A 59 6.01 -7.89 4.48
N SER A 60 5.95 -9.01 5.20
CA SER A 60 5.54 -10.29 4.64
C SER A 60 4.03 -10.30 4.34
N ALA A 61 3.58 -11.20 3.46
CA ALA A 61 2.16 -11.37 3.17
C ALA A 61 1.32 -11.56 4.45
N LEU A 62 1.84 -12.30 5.43
CA LEU A 62 1.19 -12.48 6.73
C LEU A 62 0.97 -11.15 7.48
N ARG A 63 1.95 -10.23 7.44
CA ARG A 63 1.81 -8.90 8.04
C ARG A 63 0.77 -8.06 7.32
N VAL A 64 0.77 -8.12 5.98
CA VAL A 64 -0.23 -7.44 5.16
C VAL A 64 -1.63 -7.93 5.51
N THR A 65 -1.86 -9.24 5.56
CA THR A 65 -3.17 -9.82 5.91
C THR A 65 -3.60 -9.44 7.32
N ARG A 66 -2.70 -9.50 8.31
CA ARG A 66 -2.99 -9.09 9.69
C ARG A 66 -3.42 -7.62 9.82
N LEU A 67 -2.92 -6.74 8.95
CA LEU A 67 -3.40 -5.35 8.88
C LEU A 67 -4.77 -5.29 8.20
N LEU A 68 -4.96 -5.98 7.08
CA LEU A 68 -6.17 -5.86 6.26
C LEU A 68 -7.41 -6.47 6.92
N ASP A 69 -7.29 -7.60 7.61
CA ASP A 69 -8.42 -8.30 8.24
C ASP A 69 -9.24 -7.38 9.17
N PRO A 70 -8.65 -6.70 10.18
CA PRO A 70 -9.42 -5.80 11.04
C PRO A 70 -9.92 -4.54 10.31
N LEU A 71 -9.26 -4.11 9.23
CA LEU A 71 -9.74 -2.99 8.42
C LEU A 71 -11.02 -3.37 7.65
N VAL A 72 -11.07 -4.60 7.12
CA VAL A 72 -12.26 -5.12 6.44
C VAL A 72 -13.42 -5.26 7.42
N GLU A 73 -13.15 -5.72 8.64
CA GLU A 73 -14.19 -5.79 9.69
C GLU A 73 -14.72 -4.40 10.06
N ARG A 74 -13.84 -3.39 10.14
CA ARG A 74 -14.21 -2.04 10.58
C ARG A 74 -14.88 -1.20 9.51
N TYR A 75 -14.36 -1.23 8.29
CA TYR A 75 -14.77 -0.33 7.20
C TYR A 75 -15.63 -1.03 6.15
N GLY A 76 -15.66 -2.36 6.16
CA GLY A 76 -16.27 -3.17 5.11
C GLY A 76 -15.23 -3.63 4.08
N LYS A 77 -15.56 -4.73 3.38
CA LYS A 77 -14.69 -5.28 2.35
C LYS A 77 -14.66 -4.37 1.13
N PRO A 78 -13.48 -3.98 0.62
CA PRO A 78 -13.43 -3.19 -0.58
C PRO A 78 -13.80 -3.99 -1.82
N GLU A 79 -14.38 -3.34 -2.82
CA GLU A 79 -14.62 -4.00 -4.12
C GLU A 79 -13.33 -4.23 -4.90
N ARG A 80 -12.31 -3.40 -4.66
CA ARG A 80 -11.01 -3.47 -5.33
C ARG A 80 -9.87 -3.11 -4.39
N LEU A 81 -8.78 -3.86 -4.51
CA LEU A 81 -7.47 -3.49 -3.97
C LEU A 81 -6.56 -3.05 -5.12
N ARG A 82 -5.89 -1.93 -4.96
CA ARG A 82 -4.85 -1.46 -5.88
C ARG A 82 -3.53 -1.41 -5.14
N SER A 83 -2.47 -1.96 -5.74
CA SER A 83 -1.10 -1.84 -5.24
C SER A 83 -0.26 -1.21 -6.34
N ASP A 84 0.31 -0.03 -6.09
CA ASP A 84 1.10 0.72 -7.08
C ASP A 84 2.60 0.38 -7.02
N ASN A 85 3.03 -0.37 -5.99
CA ASN A 85 4.42 -0.70 -5.71
C ASN A 85 4.60 -2.18 -5.33
N ALA A 86 4.33 -3.10 -6.27
CA ALA A 86 4.94 -4.42 -6.20
C ALA A 86 6.40 -4.33 -6.69
N GLY A 87 7.36 -4.10 -5.79
CA GLY A 87 8.79 -4.20 -6.15
C GLY A 87 9.71 -4.39 -4.95
N PRO A 88 10.98 -4.82 -5.14
CA PRO A 88 11.55 -5.71 -6.18
C PRO A 88 11.50 -7.20 -5.71
N PRO A 89 12.00 -8.20 -6.47
CA PRO A 89 11.87 -9.61 -6.09
C PRO A 89 12.61 -9.88 -4.78
N VAL A 90 12.04 -10.75 -3.96
CA VAL A 90 12.74 -11.45 -2.90
C VAL A 90 14.08 -11.95 -3.44
N ARG A 91 15.19 -11.45 -2.90
CA ARG A 91 16.49 -12.10 -3.09
C ARG A 91 16.48 -13.32 -2.18
N ALA A 92 16.47 -14.50 -2.79
CA ALA A 92 16.99 -15.71 -2.16
C ALA A 92 18.50 -15.58 -1.96
#